data_AF-A0A8C3FYC7-F1
#
_entry.id   AF-A0A8C3FYC7-F1
#
_cell.length_a   1.000
_cell.length_b   1.000
_cell.length_c   1.000
_cell.angle_alpha   90.00
_cell.angle_beta   90.00
_cell.angle_gamma   90.00
#
_symmetry.space_group_name_H-M   'P 1'
#
loop_
_entity.id
_entity.type
_entity.pdbx_description
1 polymer ?
#
loop_
_entity_poly.entity_id
_entity_poly.type
_entity_poly.pdbx_seq_one_letter_code
_entity_poly.pdbx_strand_id
1 'polypeptide(L)'
;MDSLSASNGSFTLDLFKKLNESFKGKNIFFSPWSISSALAMTYVGAKGNTATQMAEVLHFKKTTGTGGCLQVTRTSRGRPKKRKMESEDCKAEDIHSEFQALISLINKPQTSYLLKTANRLYEEQTFQFHSGYIEFVKNYYHAEPQAVNFKKAAEQVRKEINSWVESQTEGKIQNLLPRGSVDPNTALVLVNAIYFKGKWEKRFLNENTSENLFRLSKTKTKPVQMMFLKDTFPICYLETMKVKIAELPYVNNDLSMLILLPDDIEDKSTGLEQLERELTYEKLSKWTSPEMMKTTGVELFLPRIKLEESYNLKSTLSSMGMKDAFSQSQADFKGMSEHNDLFLSQVFHKSFVEVNEEGTEAAAASAVVVVVRSSLNHVRFKADHPFLFFIRHNKTNSILFFGRFCSP
;
A
#
# COMPACT_ATOMS: atom_id res chain seq x y z
N MET A 1 9.56 9.11 10.40
CA MET A 1 8.16 8.77 10.05
C MET A 1 7.66 9.61 8.88
N ASP A 2 7.74 10.94 8.92
CA ASP A 2 7.29 11.79 7.79
C ASP A 2 8.04 11.49 6.49
N SER A 3 9.33 11.12 6.60
CA SER A 3 10.14 10.70 5.46
C SER A 3 9.62 9.42 4.81
N LEU A 4 9.42 8.33 5.58
CA LEU A 4 8.88 7.08 5.05
C LEU A 4 7.46 7.25 4.50
N SER A 5 6.63 8.07 5.16
CA SER A 5 5.28 8.36 4.70
C SER A 5 5.26 9.03 3.33
N ALA A 6 6.15 10.02 3.11
CA ALA A 6 6.33 10.66 1.82
C ALA A 6 6.90 9.70 0.76
N SER A 7 7.91 8.90 1.10
CA SER A 7 8.47 7.89 0.20
C SER A 7 7.41 6.88 -0.25
N ASN A 8 6.64 6.35 0.69
CA ASN A 8 5.54 5.44 0.41
C ASN A 8 4.43 6.12 -0.41
N GLY A 9 4.15 7.40 -0.14
CA GLY A 9 3.24 8.23 -0.93
C GLY A 9 3.67 8.36 -2.39
N SER A 10 4.91 8.76 -2.66
CA SER A 10 5.45 8.84 -4.02
C SER A 10 5.44 7.48 -4.72
N PHE A 11 5.89 6.42 -4.04
CA PHE A 11 5.83 5.05 -4.55
C PHE A 11 4.39 4.61 -4.90
N THR A 12 3.41 4.95 -4.06
CA THR A 12 1.99 4.65 -4.30
C THR A 12 1.53 5.20 -5.66
N LEU A 13 1.89 6.46 -5.93
CA LEU A 13 1.44 7.18 -7.11
C LEU A 13 2.13 6.67 -8.37
N ASP A 14 3.43 6.35 -8.29
CA ASP A 14 4.17 5.77 -9.42
C ASP A 14 3.69 4.35 -9.74
N LEU A 15 3.46 3.53 -8.71
CA LEU A 15 2.90 2.19 -8.86
C LEU A 15 1.49 2.25 -9.45
N PHE A 16 0.63 3.16 -8.94
CA PHE A 16 -0.71 3.35 -9.48
C PHE A 16 -0.68 3.73 -10.96
N LYS A 17 0.18 4.68 -11.37
CA LYS A 17 0.33 5.08 -12.78
C LYS A 17 0.70 3.89 -13.65
N LYS A 18 1.64 3.06 -13.20
CA LYS A 18 2.07 1.87 -13.94
C LYS A 18 1.01 0.76 -14.01
N LEU A 19 0.29 0.52 -12.92
CA LEU A 19 -0.86 -0.39 -12.94
C LEU A 19 -1.95 0.15 -13.86
N ASN A 20 -2.21 1.46 -13.87
CA ASN A 20 -3.22 2.07 -14.70
C ASN A 20 -2.96 1.89 -16.21
N GLU A 21 -1.69 1.89 -16.64
CA GLU A 21 -1.33 1.57 -18.03
C GLU A 21 -1.85 0.19 -18.47
N SER A 22 -1.86 -0.80 -17.56
CA SER A 22 -2.25 -2.20 -17.82
C SER A 22 -3.73 -2.49 -17.54
N PHE A 23 -4.36 -1.73 -16.65
CA PHE A 23 -5.71 -2.00 -16.12
C PHE A 23 -6.72 -0.90 -16.45
N LYS A 24 -6.59 -0.19 -17.58
CA LYS A 24 -7.49 0.92 -17.96
C LYS A 24 -8.97 0.55 -17.82
N GLY A 25 -9.72 1.41 -17.11
CA GLY A 25 -11.17 1.24 -16.90
C GLY A 25 -11.57 0.09 -15.96
N LYS A 26 -10.61 -0.62 -15.35
CA LYS A 26 -10.87 -1.68 -14.37
C LYS A 26 -10.62 -1.18 -12.95
N ASN A 27 -11.13 -1.92 -11.97
CA ASN A 27 -10.76 -1.71 -10.59
C ASN A 27 -9.25 -1.88 -10.40
N ILE A 28 -8.70 -1.10 -9.47
CA ILE A 28 -7.32 -1.24 -9.00
C ILE A 28 -7.40 -1.17 -7.49
N PHE A 29 -6.73 -2.07 -6.79
CA PHE A 29 -6.68 -2.02 -5.34
C PHE A 29 -5.41 -2.69 -4.84
N PHE A 30 -4.58 -1.96 -4.10
CA PHE A 30 -3.33 -2.51 -3.58
C PHE A 30 -2.93 -1.81 -2.29
N SER A 31 -2.02 -2.43 -1.54
CA SER A 31 -1.39 -1.83 -0.37
C SER A 31 0.04 -1.39 -0.67
N PRO A 32 0.29 -0.10 -0.95
CA PRO A 32 1.64 0.40 -1.20
C PRO A 32 2.55 0.19 0.01
N TRP A 33 2.01 0.39 1.21
CA TRP A 33 2.69 0.14 2.46
C TRP A 33 3.20 -1.31 2.56
N SER A 34 2.31 -2.28 2.32
CA SER A 34 2.66 -3.70 2.43
C SER A 34 3.71 -4.09 1.40
N ILE A 35 3.54 -3.65 0.14
CA ILE A 35 4.49 -3.90 -0.95
C ILE A 35 5.86 -3.27 -0.63
N SER A 36 5.88 -2.02 -0.18
CA SER A 36 7.11 -1.29 0.16
C SER A 36 7.84 -1.95 1.33
N SER A 37 7.13 -2.35 2.37
CA SER A 37 7.69 -3.11 3.51
C SER A 37 8.26 -4.45 3.06
N ALA A 38 7.55 -5.17 2.19
CA ALA A 38 7.97 -6.46 1.66
C ALA A 38 9.25 -6.34 0.79
N LEU A 39 9.31 -5.33 -0.06
CA LEU A 39 10.49 -5.03 -0.88
C LEU A 39 11.64 -4.48 -0.03
N ALA A 40 11.35 -3.79 1.08
CA ALA A 40 12.37 -3.36 2.02
C ALA A 40 13.09 -4.55 2.67
N MET A 41 12.41 -5.68 2.92
CA MET A 41 13.06 -6.92 3.38
C MET A 41 14.09 -7.45 2.37
N THR A 42 13.78 -7.37 1.07
CA THR A 42 14.75 -7.73 0.00
C THR A 42 15.86 -6.69 -0.13
N TYR A 43 15.56 -5.41 0.12
CA TYR A 43 16.52 -4.32 0.03
C TYR A 43 17.63 -4.42 1.07
N VAL A 44 17.35 -4.93 2.28
CA VAL A 44 18.35 -5.18 3.34
C VAL A 44 19.58 -5.94 2.81
N GLY A 45 19.33 -6.95 1.97
CA GLY A 45 20.39 -7.80 1.45
C GLY A 45 20.89 -7.40 0.06
N ALA A 46 20.30 -6.39 -0.56
CA ALA A 46 20.70 -5.90 -1.87
C ALA A 46 22.00 -5.07 -1.77
N LYS A 47 22.86 -5.18 -2.79
CA LYS A 47 24.10 -4.39 -2.92
C LYS A 47 24.22 -3.78 -4.32
N GLY A 48 25.23 -2.94 -4.52
CA GLY A 48 25.58 -2.36 -5.82
C GLY A 48 24.41 -1.67 -6.55
N ASN A 49 24.29 -1.93 -7.85
CA ASN A 49 23.23 -1.37 -8.69
C ASN A 49 21.84 -1.89 -8.29
N THR A 50 21.73 -3.14 -7.82
CA THR A 50 20.45 -3.70 -7.36
C THR A 50 19.88 -2.86 -6.22
N ALA A 51 20.67 -2.58 -5.17
CA ALA A 51 20.25 -1.71 -4.08
C ALA A 51 19.91 -0.30 -4.57
N THR A 52 20.73 0.24 -5.46
CA THR A 52 20.58 1.58 -6.02
C THR A 52 19.23 1.76 -6.74
N GLN A 53 18.88 0.81 -7.61
CA GLN A 53 17.62 0.81 -8.35
C GLN A 53 16.42 0.59 -7.42
N MET A 54 16.54 -0.31 -6.44
CA MET A 54 15.47 -0.55 -5.47
C MET A 54 15.17 0.71 -4.65
N ALA A 55 16.20 1.40 -4.18
CA ALA A 55 16.04 2.64 -3.42
C ALA A 55 15.38 3.75 -4.26
N GLU A 56 15.72 3.88 -5.55
CA GLU A 56 15.07 4.84 -6.45
C GLU A 56 13.58 4.54 -6.63
N VAL A 57 13.24 3.30 -6.96
CA VAL A 57 11.84 2.89 -7.21
C VAL A 57 10.98 3.03 -5.95
N LEU A 58 11.54 2.72 -4.78
CA LEU A 58 10.83 2.81 -3.49
C LEU A 58 10.89 4.22 -2.87
N HIS A 59 11.54 5.18 -3.54
CA HIS A 59 11.77 6.53 -3.04
C HIS A 59 12.49 6.56 -1.68
N PHE A 60 13.32 5.55 -1.39
CA PHE A 60 14.19 5.57 -0.22
C PHE A 60 15.27 6.62 -0.47
N LYS A 61 15.41 7.59 0.43
CA LYS A 61 16.37 8.69 0.26
C LYS A 61 17.76 8.13 0.00
N LYS A 62 18.28 8.31 -1.22
CA LYS A 62 19.69 8.09 -1.51
C LYS A 62 20.50 9.10 -0.72
N THR A 63 21.37 8.62 0.16
CA THR A 63 22.49 9.43 0.61
C THR A 63 23.43 9.60 -0.57
N THR A 64 23.33 10.72 -1.28
CA THR A 64 24.45 11.15 -2.12
C THR A 64 25.64 11.35 -1.19
N GLY A 65 26.61 10.44 -1.28
CA GLY A 65 27.97 10.72 -0.84
C GLY A 65 28.54 11.80 -1.74
N THR A 66 28.25 13.06 -1.45
CA THR A 66 28.95 14.18 -2.06
C THR A 66 30.23 14.41 -1.26
N GLY A 67 31.30 13.74 -1.72
CA GLY A 67 32.63 14.28 -1.56
C GLY A 67 32.68 15.63 -2.27
N GLY A 68 32.52 16.71 -1.49
CA GLY A 68 32.75 18.08 -1.91
C GLY A 68 33.87 18.64 -1.06
N CYS A 69 35.08 18.57 -1.60
CA CYS A 69 36.27 19.26 -1.09
C CYS A 69 35.98 20.76 -0.95
N LEU A 70 35.90 21.26 0.29
CA LEU A 70 36.21 22.64 0.62
C LEU A 70 37.49 22.60 1.47
N GLN A 71 38.63 22.66 0.78
CA GLN A 71 39.87 23.07 1.41
C GLN A 71 39.68 24.51 1.93
N VAL A 72 39.46 24.64 3.23
CA VAL A 72 39.89 25.83 3.96
C VAL A 72 41.18 25.43 4.66
N THR A 73 42.30 25.82 4.06
CA THR A 73 43.61 25.79 4.68
C THR A 73 43.58 26.63 5.97
N ARG A 74 43.61 25.96 7.13
CA ARG A 74 44.18 26.54 8.35
C ARG A 74 45.23 25.61 8.91
N THR A 75 46.45 26.11 8.89
CA THR A 75 47.65 25.58 9.52
C THR A 75 47.43 25.40 11.02
N SER A 76 47.74 24.21 11.56
CA SER A 76 48.25 24.02 12.94
C SER A 76 48.73 22.58 13.17
N ARG A 77 49.90 22.48 13.81
CA ARG A 77 50.70 21.28 14.09
C ARG A 77 50.09 20.41 15.22
N GLY A 78 50.12 19.07 15.08
CA GLY A 78 49.95 18.15 16.22
C GLY A 78 49.69 16.67 15.86
N ARG A 79 50.51 15.76 16.42
CA ARG A 79 50.57 14.27 16.38
C ARG A 79 49.34 13.44 15.95
N PRO A 80 49.51 12.27 15.29
CA PRO A 80 48.41 11.35 14.99
C PRO A 80 48.06 10.47 16.20
N LYS A 81 46.79 10.51 16.63
CA LYS A 81 46.16 9.45 17.46
C LYS A 81 45.29 8.59 16.54
N LYS A 82 45.52 7.27 16.57
CA LYS A 82 44.66 6.24 15.96
C LYS A 82 43.20 6.53 16.30
N ARG A 83 42.37 6.81 15.30
CA ARG A 83 40.92 6.72 15.38
C ARG A 83 40.47 5.52 14.55
N LYS A 84 39.67 4.67 15.18
CA LYS A 84 38.97 3.54 14.55
C LYS A 84 38.21 4.05 13.33
N MET A 85 38.36 3.32 12.23
CA MET A 85 37.51 3.41 11.06
C MET A 85 36.16 2.79 11.45
N GLU A 86 35.17 3.64 11.72
CA GLU A 86 33.78 3.21 11.88
C GLU A 86 33.22 2.92 10.49
N SER A 87 32.56 1.77 10.38
CA SER A 87 32.04 1.16 9.15
C SER A 87 30.89 1.97 8.55
N GLU A 88 30.71 1.83 7.23
CA GLU A 88 29.68 2.47 6.40
C GLU A 88 28.21 2.03 6.71
N ASP A 89 27.95 1.39 7.86
CA ASP A 89 26.66 0.75 8.18
C ASP A 89 25.58 1.70 8.75
N CYS A 90 25.93 2.90 9.20
CA CYS A 90 25.05 3.69 10.09
C CYS A 90 23.84 4.39 9.42
N LYS A 91 23.50 4.12 8.15
CA LYS A 91 22.46 4.89 7.41
C LYS A 91 21.36 4.04 6.76
N ALA A 92 21.60 2.75 6.52
CA ALA A 92 20.52 1.81 6.20
C ALA A 92 19.65 1.53 7.44
N GLU A 93 20.23 1.64 8.63
CA GLU A 93 19.54 1.49 9.92
C GLU A 93 18.36 2.46 10.12
N ASP A 94 18.34 3.61 9.44
CA ASP A 94 17.30 4.64 9.63
C ASP A 94 15.94 4.21 9.04
N ILE A 95 15.89 3.75 7.78
CA ILE A 95 14.61 3.44 7.13
C ILE A 95 13.95 2.16 7.66
N HIS A 96 14.75 1.14 7.99
CA HIS A 96 14.24 -0.11 8.56
C HIS A 96 13.66 0.12 9.96
N SER A 97 14.25 1.03 10.74
CA SER A 97 13.70 1.47 12.03
C SER A 97 12.37 2.22 11.86
N GLU A 98 12.23 3.06 10.82
CA GLU A 98 10.94 3.69 10.50
C GLU A 98 9.87 2.65 10.12
N PHE A 99 10.23 1.64 9.32
CA PHE A 99 9.32 0.53 9.01
C PHE A 99 8.92 -0.23 10.26
N GLN A 100 9.87 -0.61 11.12
CA GLN A 100 9.60 -1.33 12.37
C GLN A 100 8.67 -0.52 13.28
N ALA A 101 8.91 0.78 13.45
CA ALA A 101 8.07 1.66 14.25
C ALA A 101 6.64 1.74 13.70
N LEU A 102 6.48 1.82 12.36
CA LEU A 102 5.18 1.87 11.73
C LEU A 102 4.45 0.52 11.79
N ILE A 103 5.12 -0.60 11.51
CA ILE A 103 4.57 -1.96 11.68
C ILE A 103 4.07 -2.15 13.13
N SER A 104 4.91 -1.79 14.10
CA SER A 104 4.59 -1.87 15.52
C SER A 104 3.42 -0.97 15.93
N LEU A 105 3.12 0.09 15.16
CA LEU A 105 2.04 1.03 15.44
C LEU A 105 0.71 0.58 14.83
N ILE A 106 0.72 0.11 13.59
CA ILE A 106 -0.49 -0.28 12.86
C ILE A 106 -0.98 -1.69 13.24
N ASN A 107 -0.08 -2.58 13.67
CA ASN A 107 -0.42 -3.94 14.09
C ASN A 107 -0.63 -4.05 15.61
N LYS A 108 -0.71 -2.93 16.34
CA LYS A 108 -1.06 -2.97 17.77
C LYS A 108 -2.43 -3.64 17.93
N PRO A 109 -2.55 -4.67 18.79
CA PRO A 109 -3.83 -5.26 19.10
C PRO A 109 -4.77 -4.18 19.64
N GLN A 110 -5.83 -3.87 18.90
CA GLN A 110 -6.84 -2.90 19.29
C GLN A 110 -8.22 -3.31 18.78
N THR A 111 -9.26 -2.73 19.36
CA THR A 111 -10.65 -3.10 19.08
C THR A 111 -11.27 -2.34 17.91
N SER A 112 -10.62 -1.27 17.44
CA SER A 112 -11.13 -0.35 16.41
C SER A 112 -10.99 -0.90 14.99
N TYR A 113 -9.85 -1.54 14.69
CA TYR A 113 -9.61 -2.20 13.41
C TYR A 113 -8.65 -3.40 13.56
N LEU A 114 -8.79 -4.33 12.63
CA LEU A 114 -7.95 -5.49 12.42
C LEU A 114 -7.22 -5.32 11.08
N LEU A 115 -5.90 -5.26 11.15
CA LEU A 115 -5.02 -5.31 9.99
C LEU A 115 -4.20 -6.59 10.08
N LYS A 116 -4.32 -7.45 9.07
CA LYS A 116 -3.54 -8.70 8.96
C LYS A 116 -2.66 -8.62 7.73
N THR A 117 -1.36 -8.74 7.94
CA THR A 117 -0.35 -8.77 6.87
C THR A 117 0.35 -10.12 6.86
N ALA A 118 0.39 -10.77 5.70
CA ALA A 118 1.12 -12.00 5.46
C ALA A 118 2.27 -11.68 4.49
N ASN A 119 3.42 -11.33 5.07
CA ASN A 119 4.62 -10.94 4.33
C ASN A 119 5.70 -11.98 4.59
N ARG A 120 6.18 -12.66 3.54
CA ARG A 120 7.24 -13.66 3.68
C ARG A 120 8.05 -13.79 2.39
N LEU A 121 9.35 -14.06 2.58
CA LEU A 121 10.26 -14.47 1.53
C LEU A 121 10.37 -15.99 1.52
N TYR A 122 10.30 -16.58 0.33
CA TYR A 122 10.50 -18.00 0.12
C TYR A 122 11.68 -18.19 -0.83
N GLU A 123 12.77 -18.71 -0.29
CA GLU A 123 14.00 -18.98 -1.02
C GLU A 123 14.15 -20.45 -1.37
N GLU A 124 14.79 -20.75 -2.49
CA GLU A 124 15.22 -22.12 -2.77
C GLU A 124 16.29 -22.53 -1.74
N GLN A 125 16.06 -23.67 -1.09
CA GLN A 125 16.85 -24.20 0.03
C GLN A 125 18.36 -24.35 -0.26
N THR A 126 18.76 -24.42 -1.53
CA THR A 126 20.18 -24.51 -1.91
C THR A 126 20.96 -23.22 -1.68
N PHE A 127 20.29 -22.07 -1.56
CA PHE A 127 20.96 -20.77 -1.39
C PHE A 127 21.37 -20.46 0.04
N GLN A 128 20.65 -20.98 1.05
CA GLN A 128 20.90 -20.77 2.49
C GLN A 128 21.14 -19.32 2.90
N PHE A 129 20.12 -18.66 3.46
CA PHE A 129 20.27 -17.28 3.93
C PHE A 129 21.18 -17.16 5.15
N HIS A 130 21.90 -16.05 5.23
CA HIS A 130 22.72 -15.69 6.39
C HIS A 130 21.83 -15.58 7.64
N SER A 131 22.30 -16.14 8.76
CA SER A 131 21.58 -16.05 10.04
C SER A 131 21.34 -14.61 10.48
N GLY A 132 22.32 -13.72 10.29
CA GLY A 132 22.18 -12.30 10.61
C GLY A 132 21.10 -11.61 9.77
N TYR A 133 20.93 -12.00 8.50
CA TYR A 133 19.84 -11.50 7.65
C TYR A 133 18.47 -11.97 8.16
N ILE A 134 18.35 -13.26 8.49
CA ILE A 134 17.11 -13.83 9.03
C ILE A 134 16.72 -13.14 10.36
N GLU A 135 17.67 -12.97 11.28
CA GLU A 135 17.45 -12.26 12.54
C GLU A 135 17.04 -10.81 12.32
N PHE A 136 17.67 -10.12 11.36
CA PHE A 136 17.30 -8.75 11.01
C PHE A 136 15.85 -8.68 10.54
N VAL A 137 15.44 -9.50 9.58
CA VAL A 137 14.07 -9.50 9.06
C VAL A 137 13.05 -9.86 10.16
N LYS A 138 13.40 -10.82 11.01
CA LYS A 138 12.56 -11.23 12.16
C LYS A 138 12.34 -10.09 13.16
N ASN A 139 13.40 -9.35 13.47
CA ASN A 139 13.35 -8.28 14.47
C ASN A 139 12.68 -7.00 13.96
N TYR A 140 12.93 -6.62 12.70
CA TYR A 140 12.44 -5.35 12.13
C TYR A 140 11.07 -5.48 11.45
N TYR A 141 10.77 -6.65 10.85
CA TYR A 141 9.57 -6.84 10.04
C TYR A 141 8.58 -7.86 10.60
N HIS A 142 8.92 -8.54 11.69
CA HIS A 142 8.14 -9.66 12.25
C HIS A 142 7.82 -10.75 11.21
N ALA A 143 8.72 -10.92 10.25
CA ALA A 143 8.63 -11.91 9.18
C ALA A 143 9.80 -12.88 9.28
N GLU A 144 9.57 -14.13 8.90
CA GLU A 144 10.61 -15.17 8.89
C GLU A 144 10.69 -15.72 7.47
N PRO A 145 11.82 -15.50 6.76
CA PRO A 145 12.10 -16.16 5.48
C PRO A 145 12.04 -17.69 5.62
N GLN A 146 11.72 -18.38 4.54
CA GLN A 146 11.53 -19.82 4.57
C GLN A 146 12.16 -20.51 3.36
N ALA A 147 13.13 -21.37 3.66
CA ALA A 147 13.77 -22.25 2.70
C ALA A 147 12.78 -23.34 2.24
N VAL A 148 12.63 -23.46 0.92
CA VAL A 148 11.72 -24.40 0.26
C VAL A 148 12.39 -25.07 -0.94
N ASN A 149 11.81 -26.17 -1.42
CA ASN A 149 12.38 -26.96 -2.52
C ASN A 149 11.60 -26.74 -3.82
N PHE A 150 11.78 -25.60 -4.46
CA PHE A 150 11.24 -25.33 -5.80
C PHE A 150 11.82 -26.31 -6.83
N LYS A 151 13.12 -26.60 -6.77
CA LYS A 151 13.82 -27.48 -7.74
C LYS A 151 13.15 -28.85 -7.92
N LYS A 152 12.71 -29.50 -6.83
CA LYS A 152 12.10 -30.84 -6.89
C LYS A 152 10.60 -30.84 -6.61
N ALA A 153 10.05 -29.80 -5.97
CA ALA A 153 8.70 -29.81 -5.42
C ALA A 153 7.92 -28.49 -5.61
N ALA A 154 8.20 -27.72 -6.68
CA ALA A 154 7.57 -26.42 -6.93
C ALA A 154 6.03 -26.37 -6.74
N GLU A 155 5.29 -27.34 -7.30
CA GLU A 155 3.82 -27.34 -7.17
C GLU A 155 3.34 -27.65 -5.74
N GLN A 156 4.10 -28.43 -4.98
CA GLN A 156 3.81 -28.69 -3.57
C GLN A 156 4.07 -27.43 -2.74
N VAL A 157 5.23 -26.80 -2.95
CA VAL A 157 5.59 -25.51 -2.32
C VAL A 157 4.55 -24.43 -2.64
N ARG A 158 4.06 -24.36 -3.89
CA ARG A 158 2.98 -23.43 -4.28
C ARG A 158 1.73 -23.59 -3.41
N LYS A 159 1.32 -24.83 -3.14
CA LYS A 159 0.14 -25.13 -2.31
C LYS A 159 0.39 -24.77 -0.84
N GLU A 160 1.58 -25.04 -0.33
CA GLU A 160 1.98 -24.69 1.04
C GLU A 160 1.97 -23.18 1.25
N ILE A 161 2.55 -22.41 0.31
CA ILE A 161 2.52 -20.96 0.33
C ILE A 161 1.07 -20.45 0.35
N ASN A 162 0.21 -20.97 -0.53
CA ASN A 162 -1.20 -20.57 -0.57
C ASN A 162 -1.95 -20.90 0.73
N SER A 163 -1.72 -22.09 1.31
CA SER A 163 -2.35 -22.51 2.56
C SER A 163 -1.88 -21.65 3.74
N TRP A 164 -0.59 -21.28 3.76
CA TRP A 164 -0.06 -20.36 4.75
C TRP A 164 -0.70 -18.97 4.63
N VAL A 165 -0.77 -18.39 3.42
CA VAL A 165 -1.42 -17.08 3.20
C VAL A 165 -2.89 -17.10 3.62
N GLU A 166 -3.61 -18.16 3.28
CA GLU A 166 -5.01 -18.33 3.66
C GLU A 166 -5.18 -18.35 5.19
N SER A 167 -4.31 -19.08 5.90
CA SER A 167 -4.33 -19.13 7.37
C SER A 167 -4.04 -17.76 8.02
N GLN A 168 -3.13 -16.98 7.44
CA GLN A 168 -2.77 -15.66 7.97
C GLN A 168 -3.83 -14.59 7.71
N THR A 169 -4.72 -14.83 6.74
CA THR A 169 -5.74 -13.87 6.27
C THR A 169 -7.16 -14.30 6.60
N GLU A 170 -7.33 -15.17 7.59
CA GLU A 170 -8.65 -15.68 8.04
C GLU A 170 -9.50 -16.29 6.90
N GLY A 171 -8.83 -16.92 5.93
CA GLY A 171 -9.50 -17.52 4.78
C GLY A 171 -9.89 -16.55 3.67
N LYS A 172 -9.62 -15.24 3.81
CA LYS A 172 -10.04 -14.21 2.85
C LYS A 172 -9.19 -14.18 1.59
N ILE A 173 -7.90 -14.50 1.70
CA ILE A 173 -6.98 -14.49 0.56
C ILE A 173 -6.59 -15.93 0.24
N GLN A 174 -7.23 -16.47 -0.79
CA GLN A 174 -6.95 -17.81 -1.31
C GLN A 174 -6.19 -17.73 -2.63
N ASN A 175 -5.45 -18.80 -2.96
CA ASN A 175 -4.81 -18.96 -4.26
C ASN A 175 -3.98 -17.74 -4.71
N LEU A 176 -3.15 -17.19 -3.81
CA LEU A 176 -2.25 -16.08 -4.12
C LEU A 176 -1.33 -16.40 -5.31
N LEU A 177 -0.74 -17.59 -5.30
CA LEU A 177 0.12 -18.09 -6.36
C LEU A 177 -0.72 -18.92 -7.36
N PRO A 178 -0.90 -18.44 -8.61
CA PRO A 178 -1.60 -19.19 -9.64
C PRO A 178 -0.80 -20.43 -10.06
N ARG A 179 -1.46 -21.41 -10.70
CA ARG A 179 -0.76 -22.61 -11.20
C ARG A 179 0.31 -22.21 -12.22
N GLY A 180 1.48 -22.85 -12.16
CA GLY A 180 2.62 -22.53 -13.01
C GLY A 180 3.31 -21.19 -12.70
N SER A 181 2.99 -20.55 -11.56
CA SER A 181 3.64 -19.29 -11.17
C SER A 181 5.02 -19.47 -10.54
N VAL A 182 5.35 -20.70 -10.14
CA VAL A 182 6.64 -21.13 -9.60
C VAL A 182 7.03 -22.42 -10.30
N ASP A 183 8.33 -22.61 -10.49
CA ASP A 183 8.93 -23.69 -11.27
C ASP A 183 10.30 -24.08 -10.69
N PRO A 184 10.96 -25.14 -11.20
CA PRO A 184 12.28 -25.56 -10.71
C PRO A 184 13.41 -24.51 -10.84
N ASN A 185 13.23 -23.46 -11.63
CA ASN A 185 14.20 -22.37 -11.80
C ASN A 185 13.92 -21.18 -10.85
N THR A 186 12.89 -21.28 -10.00
CA THR A 186 12.52 -20.24 -9.05
C THR A 186 13.55 -20.20 -7.91
N ALA A 187 14.21 -19.04 -7.76
CA ALA A 187 15.23 -18.82 -6.74
C ALA A 187 14.66 -18.13 -5.48
N LEU A 188 13.87 -17.08 -5.66
CA LEU A 188 13.31 -16.29 -4.57
C LEU A 188 11.92 -15.75 -4.94
N VAL A 189 10.94 -16.00 -4.07
CA VAL A 189 9.58 -15.48 -4.21
C VAL A 189 9.25 -14.59 -3.02
N LEU A 190 8.83 -13.35 -3.31
CA LEU A 190 8.26 -12.47 -2.30
C LEU A 190 6.74 -12.57 -2.33
N VAL A 191 6.18 -12.95 -1.18
CA VAL A 191 4.74 -13.06 -0.96
C VAL A 191 4.27 -11.92 -0.07
N ASN A 192 3.29 -11.19 -0.56
CA ASN A 192 2.65 -10.09 0.14
C ASN A 192 1.14 -10.21 0.04
N ALA A 193 0.48 -10.50 1.16
CA ALA A 193 -0.98 -10.48 1.23
C ALA A 193 -1.43 -9.63 2.41
N ILE A 194 -2.51 -8.88 2.23
CA ILE A 194 -3.00 -7.97 3.26
C ILE A 194 -4.52 -7.91 3.27
N TYR A 195 -5.04 -8.02 4.48
CA TYR A 195 -6.45 -7.99 4.80
C TYR A 195 -6.71 -6.90 5.83
N PHE A 196 -7.71 -6.06 5.56
CA PHE A 196 -8.11 -4.97 6.45
C PHE A 196 -9.58 -5.07 6.79
N LYS A 197 -9.88 -4.86 8.07
CA LYS A 197 -11.21 -4.77 8.65
C LYS A 197 -11.19 -3.62 9.65
N GLY A 198 -12.06 -2.63 9.54
CA GLY A 198 -12.12 -1.48 10.46
C GLY A 198 -13.54 -1.04 10.68
N LYS A 199 -13.88 -0.40 11.81
CA LYS A 199 -15.25 0.10 12.05
C LYS A 199 -15.36 1.58 11.76
N TRP A 200 -16.44 2.02 11.13
CA TRP A 200 -16.68 3.46 10.95
C TRP A 200 -16.84 4.15 12.30
N GLU A 201 -16.31 5.37 12.43
CA GLU A 201 -16.66 6.26 13.55
C GLU A 201 -18.16 6.57 13.52
N LYS A 202 -18.69 6.88 12.32
CA LYS A 202 -20.10 7.12 12.04
C LYS A 202 -20.64 6.05 11.10
N ARG A 203 -21.41 5.11 11.65
CA ARG A 203 -21.91 3.93 10.90
C ARG A 203 -23.11 4.27 10.03
N PHE A 204 -23.27 3.53 8.94
CA PHE A 204 -24.49 3.54 8.16
C PHE A 204 -25.52 2.63 8.85
N LEU A 205 -26.81 2.95 8.69
CA LEU A 205 -27.88 2.05 9.10
C LEU A 205 -28.27 1.17 7.91
N ASN A 206 -28.34 -0.14 8.12
CA ASN A 206 -28.73 -1.10 7.07
C ASN A 206 -30.10 -0.75 6.44
N GLU A 207 -30.99 -0.16 7.23
CA GLU A 207 -32.33 0.28 6.81
C GLU A 207 -32.28 1.43 5.80
N ASN A 208 -31.19 2.21 5.79
CA ASN A 208 -30.98 3.30 4.84
C ASN A 208 -30.27 2.84 3.55
N THR A 209 -29.81 1.59 3.49
CA THR A 209 -29.21 1.03 2.29
C THR A 209 -30.29 0.63 1.30
N SER A 210 -30.17 1.12 0.06
CA SER A 210 -31.15 0.87 -1.00
C SER A 210 -30.47 0.63 -2.33
N GLU A 211 -31.16 -0.10 -3.21
CA GLU A 211 -30.67 -0.31 -4.57
C GLU A 211 -30.65 1.02 -5.35
N ASN A 212 -29.49 1.36 -5.89
CA ASN A 212 -29.31 2.52 -6.76
C ASN A 212 -28.50 2.14 -7.99
N LEU A 213 -28.52 2.99 -9.02
CA LEU A 213 -27.70 2.81 -10.21
C LEU A 213 -26.31 3.40 -10.01
N PHE A 214 -25.29 2.58 -10.23
CA PHE A 214 -23.90 3.00 -10.40
C PHE A 214 -23.59 3.14 -11.88
N ARG A 215 -23.11 4.31 -12.30
CA ARG A 215 -22.80 4.65 -13.68
C ARG A 215 -21.37 4.26 -13.97
N LEU A 216 -21.15 3.19 -14.73
CA LEU A 216 -19.82 2.71 -15.12
C LEU A 216 -19.19 3.64 -16.18
N SER A 217 -20.03 4.23 -17.02
CA SER A 217 -19.70 5.22 -18.04
C SER A 217 -20.94 6.06 -18.35
N LYS A 218 -20.85 7.01 -19.30
CA LYS A 218 -22.01 7.78 -19.78
C LYS A 218 -23.19 6.92 -20.29
N THR A 219 -22.92 5.69 -20.73
CA THR A 219 -23.92 4.84 -21.38
C THR A 219 -24.22 3.55 -20.62
N LYS A 220 -23.40 3.17 -19.64
CA LYS A 220 -23.53 1.91 -18.91
C LYS A 220 -23.78 2.15 -17.44
N THR A 221 -24.79 1.49 -16.90
CA THR A 221 -25.11 1.49 -15.48
C THR A 221 -25.24 0.07 -14.95
N LYS A 222 -25.06 -0.10 -13.64
CA LYS A 222 -25.24 -1.36 -12.92
C LYS A 222 -25.92 -1.09 -11.58
N PRO A 223 -26.92 -1.89 -11.15
CA PRO A 223 -27.50 -1.74 -9.82
C PRO A 223 -26.49 -2.10 -8.73
N VAL A 224 -26.52 -1.36 -7.63
CA VAL A 224 -25.68 -1.56 -6.44
C VAL A 224 -26.47 -1.31 -5.16
N GLN A 225 -26.04 -1.95 -4.08
CA GLN A 225 -26.48 -1.59 -2.74
C GLN A 225 -25.76 -0.31 -2.31
N MET A 226 -26.49 0.80 -2.29
CA MET A 226 -25.97 2.13 -1.95
C MET A 226 -26.34 2.46 -0.51
N MET A 227 -25.32 2.56 0.33
CA MET A 227 -25.46 2.96 1.72
C MET A 227 -25.68 4.46 1.80
N PHE A 228 -26.42 4.91 2.81
CA PHE A 228 -26.76 6.31 2.98
C PHE A 228 -26.64 6.79 4.43
N LEU A 229 -26.04 7.96 4.61
CA LEU A 229 -25.85 8.62 5.90
C LEU A 229 -25.92 10.14 5.74
N LYS A 230 -26.60 10.83 6.65
CA LYS A 230 -26.54 12.28 6.79
C LYS A 230 -25.78 12.63 8.06
N ASP A 231 -24.62 13.25 7.94
CA ASP A 231 -23.82 13.69 9.07
C ASP A 231 -22.78 14.73 8.65
N THR A 232 -21.99 15.23 9.58
CA THR A 232 -20.85 16.12 9.29
C THR A 232 -19.59 15.35 8.96
N PHE A 233 -18.93 15.73 7.87
CA PHE A 233 -17.66 15.16 7.43
C PHE A 233 -16.69 16.26 6.96
N PRO A 234 -15.37 16.05 7.09
CA PRO A 234 -14.38 16.89 6.42
C PRO A 234 -14.50 16.71 4.90
N ILE A 235 -14.74 17.81 4.19
CA ILE A 235 -14.88 17.84 2.72
C ILE A 235 -13.96 18.90 2.14
N CYS A 236 -13.33 18.60 1.01
CA CYS A 236 -12.67 19.58 0.14
C CYS A 236 -13.31 19.53 -1.25
N TYR A 237 -13.45 20.69 -1.88
CA TYR A 237 -13.87 20.78 -3.28
C TYR A 237 -12.78 21.47 -4.09
N LEU A 238 -12.31 20.78 -5.13
CA LEU A 238 -11.29 21.25 -6.05
C LEU A 238 -11.96 21.86 -7.28
N GLU A 239 -12.26 23.15 -7.24
CA GLU A 239 -12.98 23.86 -8.32
C GLU A 239 -12.31 23.70 -9.69
N THR A 240 -10.97 23.71 -9.73
CA THR A 240 -10.19 23.61 -10.98
C THR A 240 -10.35 22.27 -11.68
N MET A 241 -10.64 21.20 -10.93
CA MET A 241 -10.78 19.84 -11.46
C MET A 241 -12.21 19.30 -11.33
N LYS A 242 -13.11 20.06 -10.69
CA LYS A 242 -14.46 19.65 -10.31
C LYS A 242 -14.47 18.30 -9.58
N VAL A 243 -13.64 18.19 -8.53
CA VAL A 243 -13.52 16.97 -7.72
C VAL A 243 -13.90 17.28 -6.27
N LYS A 244 -14.75 16.45 -5.69
CA LYS A 244 -15.07 16.44 -4.25
C LYS A 244 -14.23 15.39 -3.55
N ILE A 245 -13.66 15.75 -2.43
CA ILE A 245 -12.91 14.84 -1.56
C ILE A 245 -13.64 14.74 -0.23
N ALA A 246 -14.00 13.53 0.17
CA ALA A 246 -14.58 13.25 1.47
C ALA A 246 -13.63 12.41 2.33
N GLU A 247 -13.50 12.76 3.59
CA GLU A 247 -12.81 11.96 4.60
C GLU A 247 -13.82 11.29 5.53
N LEU A 248 -13.72 9.97 5.63
CA LEU A 248 -14.55 9.11 6.44
C LEU A 248 -13.68 8.47 7.53
N PRO A 249 -13.71 8.99 8.77
CA PRO A 249 -12.94 8.44 9.88
C PRO A 249 -13.41 7.05 10.30
N TYR A 250 -12.46 6.18 10.62
CA TYR A 250 -12.71 4.97 11.40
C TYR A 250 -12.70 5.27 12.91
N VAL A 251 -13.16 4.32 13.71
CA VAL A 251 -13.20 4.41 15.18
C VAL A 251 -11.84 4.88 15.73
N ASN A 252 -11.88 5.82 16.69
CA ASN A 252 -10.73 6.48 17.32
C ASN A 252 -9.94 7.42 16.40
N ASN A 253 -10.39 7.61 15.15
CA ASN A 253 -9.72 8.45 14.16
C ASN A 253 -8.24 8.09 13.90
N ASP A 254 -7.85 6.84 14.14
CA ASP A 254 -6.50 6.34 13.83
C ASP A 254 -6.31 6.16 12.32
N LEU A 255 -7.37 5.75 11.63
CA LEU A 255 -7.43 5.58 10.18
C LEU A 255 -8.57 6.42 9.61
N SER A 256 -8.41 6.84 8.36
CA SER A 256 -9.49 7.45 7.57
C SER A 256 -9.51 6.88 6.16
N MET A 257 -10.70 6.64 5.63
CA MET A 257 -10.90 6.42 4.18
C MET A 257 -11.16 7.78 3.53
N LEU A 258 -10.43 8.07 2.47
CA LEU A 258 -10.63 9.26 1.65
C LEU A 258 -11.12 8.86 0.28
N ILE A 259 -12.12 9.58 -0.22
CA ILE A 259 -12.75 9.31 -1.51
C ILE A 259 -12.63 10.58 -2.35
N LEU A 260 -11.99 10.47 -3.51
CA LEU A 260 -11.89 11.52 -4.51
C LEU A 260 -12.87 11.20 -5.64
N LEU A 261 -13.93 12.00 -5.69
CA LEU A 261 -15.07 11.81 -6.58
C LEU A 261 -15.16 13.01 -7.54
N PRO A 262 -14.92 12.83 -8.85
CA PRO A 262 -15.28 13.84 -9.86
C PRO A 262 -16.76 14.23 -9.76
N ASP A 263 -17.13 15.42 -10.21
CA ASP A 263 -18.53 15.84 -10.19
C ASP A 263 -19.39 15.00 -11.14
N ASP A 264 -18.82 14.62 -12.28
CA ASP A 264 -19.49 13.78 -13.27
C ASP A 264 -18.50 13.02 -14.17
N ILE A 265 -19.03 12.06 -14.95
CA ILE A 265 -18.30 11.36 -16.00
C ILE A 265 -18.23 12.28 -17.23
N GLU A 266 -17.22 13.15 -17.30
CA GLU A 266 -17.05 14.06 -18.44
C GLU A 266 -16.37 13.41 -19.65
N ASP A 267 -15.52 12.41 -19.43
CA ASP A 267 -14.78 11.71 -20.49
C ASP A 267 -15.60 10.56 -21.14
N LYS A 268 -14.96 9.80 -22.03
CA LYS A 268 -15.58 8.65 -22.72
C LYS A 268 -15.45 7.34 -21.94
N SER A 269 -14.71 7.34 -20.83
CA SER A 269 -14.39 6.17 -20.03
C SER A 269 -15.05 6.26 -18.65
N THR A 270 -14.31 6.67 -17.63
CA THR A 270 -14.67 6.59 -16.21
C THR A 270 -14.92 7.94 -15.54
N GLY A 271 -14.57 9.05 -16.17
CA GLY A 271 -14.56 10.40 -15.58
C GLY A 271 -13.29 10.71 -14.77
N LEU A 272 -12.37 9.74 -14.64
CA LEU A 272 -11.19 9.84 -13.78
C LEU A 272 -9.93 10.27 -14.53
N GLU A 273 -9.94 10.35 -15.87
CA GLU A 273 -8.72 10.52 -16.66
C GLU A 273 -7.95 11.82 -16.31
N GLN A 274 -8.66 12.92 -16.08
CA GLN A 274 -8.03 14.17 -15.64
C GLN A 274 -7.43 14.04 -14.24
N LEU A 275 -8.19 13.46 -13.30
CA LEU A 275 -7.74 13.26 -11.93
C LEU A 275 -6.49 12.39 -11.89
N GLU A 276 -6.50 11.24 -12.55
CA GLU A 276 -5.39 10.29 -12.60
C GLU A 276 -4.13 10.88 -13.24
N ARG A 277 -4.28 11.68 -14.29
CA ARG A 277 -3.15 12.33 -14.99
C ARG A 277 -2.47 13.39 -14.12
N GLU A 278 -3.28 14.17 -13.41
CA GLU A 278 -2.78 15.27 -12.59
C GLU A 278 -2.32 14.85 -11.20
N LEU A 279 -2.61 13.61 -10.79
CA LEU A 279 -2.33 13.10 -9.45
C LEU A 279 -0.82 12.98 -9.21
N THR A 280 -0.34 13.69 -8.18
CA THR A 280 0.99 13.52 -7.59
C THR A 280 0.84 13.42 -6.08
N TYR A 281 1.87 12.91 -5.39
CA TYR A 281 1.80 12.79 -3.93
C TYR A 281 1.70 14.17 -3.26
N GLU A 282 2.41 15.18 -3.77
CA GLU A 282 2.38 16.55 -3.24
C GLU A 282 0.98 17.15 -3.36
N LYS A 283 0.33 16.95 -4.51
CA LYS A 283 -1.05 17.36 -4.73
C LYS A 283 -2.00 16.61 -3.81
N LEU A 284 -1.90 15.29 -3.73
CA LEU A 284 -2.76 14.47 -2.87
C LEU A 284 -2.62 14.86 -1.39
N SER A 285 -1.39 15.06 -0.91
CA SER A 285 -1.10 15.51 0.45
C SER A 285 -1.64 16.92 0.71
N LYS A 286 -1.54 17.83 -0.26
CA LYS A 286 -2.08 19.19 -0.16
C LYS A 286 -3.60 19.18 -0.12
N TRP A 287 -4.26 18.46 -1.04
CA TRP A 287 -5.72 18.43 -1.15
C TRP A 287 -6.40 17.79 0.07
N THR A 288 -5.66 16.95 0.78
CA THR A 288 -6.17 16.20 1.94
C THR A 288 -5.60 16.70 3.26
N SER A 289 -5.00 17.91 3.26
CA SER A 289 -4.49 18.57 4.45
C SER A 289 -5.64 19.12 5.31
N PRO A 290 -5.45 19.23 6.64
CA PRO A 290 -6.47 19.83 7.52
C PRO A 290 -6.87 21.26 7.13
N GLU A 291 -6.00 22.00 6.46
CA GLU A 291 -6.26 23.38 6.00
C GLU A 291 -7.27 23.44 4.85
N MET A 292 -7.26 22.42 3.98
CA MET A 292 -8.12 22.34 2.79
C MET A 292 -9.47 21.67 3.09
N MET A 293 -9.53 20.84 4.13
CA MET A 293 -10.70 20.04 4.49
C MET A 293 -11.60 20.79 5.48
N LYS A 294 -12.84 21.11 5.08
CA LYS A 294 -13.82 21.81 5.92
C LYS A 294 -14.91 20.87 6.40
N THR A 295 -15.13 20.83 7.71
CA THR A 295 -16.24 20.06 8.30
C THR A 295 -17.57 20.67 7.88
N THR A 296 -18.34 19.93 7.10
CA THR A 296 -19.61 20.37 6.50
C THR A 296 -20.68 19.31 6.69
N GLY A 297 -21.95 19.68 6.76
CA GLY A 297 -23.07 18.70 6.73
C GLY A 297 -23.19 18.07 5.35
N VAL A 298 -23.19 16.74 5.27
CA VAL A 298 -23.13 15.98 4.02
C VAL A 298 -24.23 14.92 3.97
N GLU A 299 -24.88 14.80 2.81
CA GLU A 299 -25.66 13.63 2.43
C GLU A 299 -24.75 12.66 1.67
N LEU A 300 -24.23 11.65 2.38
CA LEU A 300 -23.24 10.71 1.90
C LEU A 300 -23.93 9.46 1.36
N PHE A 301 -23.69 9.17 0.07
CA PHE A 301 -24.06 7.92 -0.56
C PHE A 301 -22.80 7.19 -1.00
N LEU A 302 -22.61 5.97 -0.52
CA LEU A 302 -21.44 5.13 -0.77
C LEU A 302 -21.89 3.71 -1.12
N PRO A 303 -21.51 3.13 -2.28
CA PRO A 303 -21.83 1.75 -2.57
C PRO A 303 -21.15 0.82 -1.55
N ARG A 304 -21.76 -0.34 -1.29
CA ARG A 304 -21.00 -1.46 -0.73
C ARG A 304 -19.90 -1.84 -1.73
N ILE A 305 -18.68 -2.01 -1.23
CA ILE A 305 -17.50 -2.30 -2.06
C ILE A 305 -16.98 -3.66 -1.63
N LYS A 306 -16.70 -4.53 -2.59
CA LYS A 306 -15.91 -5.73 -2.36
C LYS A 306 -14.86 -5.82 -3.46
N LEU A 307 -13.60 -5.61 -3.10
CA LEU A 307 -12.48 -5.64 -4.03
C LEU A 307 -11.47 -6.68 -3.59
N GLU A 308 -11.08 -7.51 -4.54
CA GLU A 308 -10.04 -8.52 -4.40
C GLU A 308 -9.18 -8.46 -5.64
N GLU A 309 -7.98 -7.89 -5.51
CA GLU A 309 -7.08 -7.67 -6.64
C GLU A 309 -5.75 -8.36 -6.37
N SER A 310 -5.21 -8.99 -7.42
CA SER A 310 -3.99 -9.80 -7.37
C SER A 310 -3.04 -9.37 -8.47
N TYR A 311 -1.77 -9.14 -8.12
CA TYR A 311 -0.74 -8.67 -9.03
C TYR A 311 0.51 -9.54 -8.92
N ASN A 312 1.11 -9.83 -10.07
CA ASN A 312 2.52 -10.17 -10.14
C ASN A 312 3.29 -8.90 -10.53
N LEU A 313 4.05 -8.36 -9.57
CA LEU A 313 4.67 -7.05 -9.69
C LEU A 313 6.03 -7.08 -10.41
N LYS A 314 6.53 -8.25 -10.82
CA LYS A 314 7.84 -8.36 -11.49
C LYS A 314 7.99 -7.41 -12.67
N SER A 315 7.08 -7.50 -13.64
CA SER A 315 7.13 -6.69 -14.86
C SER A 315 6.91 -5.20 -14.55
N THR A 316 5.97 -4.90 -13.66
CA THR A 316 5.66 -3.54 -13.20
C THR A 316 6.88 -2.88 -12.57
N LEU A 317 7.49 -3.51 -11.55
CA LEU A 317 8.67 -2.99 -10.85
C LEU A 317 9.90 -2.91 -11.77
N SER A 318 10.08 -3.88 -12.67
CA SER A 318 11.14 -3.82 -13.68
C SER A 318 10.98 -2.60 -14.61
N SER A 319 9.74 -2.31 -15.02
CA SER A 319 9.43 -1.14 -15.86
C SER A 319 9.56 0.20 -15.12
N MET A 320 9.45 0.18 -13.78
CA MET A 320 9.68 1.34 -12.92
C MET A 320 11.17 1.64 -12.70
N GLY A 321 12.07 0.71 -13.05
CA GLY A 321 13.53 0.90 -12.96
C GLY A 321 14.25 -0.14 -12.11
N MET A 322 13.54 -1.02 -11.42
CA MET A 322 14.11 -2.09 -10.59
C MET A 322 14.37 -3.33 -11.45
N LYS A 323 15.32 -3.29 -12.37
CA LYS A 323 15.55 -4.38 -13.34
C LYS A 323 16.52 -5.43 -12.82
N ASP A 324 17.61 -5.00 -12.18
CA ASP A 324 18.72 -5.87 -11.79
C ASP A 324 18.25 -6.91 -10.76
N ALA A 325 17.38 -6.51 -9.83
CA ALA A 325 16.79 -7.39 -8.83
C ALA A 325 16.11 -8.64 -9.42
N PHE A 326 15.55 -8.54 -10.64
CA PHE A 326 14.86 -9.65 -11.32
C PHE A 326 15.72 -10.39 -12.35
N SER A 327 17.00 -10.01 -12.49
CA SER A 327 17.93 -10.57 -13.46
C SER A 327 18.93 -11.50 -12.78
N GLN A 328 18.95 -12.78 -13.16
CA GLN A 328 19.87 -13.77 -12.61
C GLN A 328 21.35 -13.38 -12.77
N SER A 329 21.71 -12.61 -13.79
CA SER A 329 23.11 -12.23 -14.06
C SER A 329 23.52 -10.87 -13.49
N GLN A 330 22.58 -10.05 -13.02
CA GLN A 330 22.84 -8.68 -12.52
C GLN A 330 22.41 -8.48 -11.07
N ALA A 331 21.52 -9.33 -10.56
CA ALA A 331 21.06 -9.25 -9.18
C ALA A 331 22.24 -9.39 -8.22
N ASP A 332 22.32 -8.48 -7.26
CA ASP A 332 23.31 -8.52 -6.20
C ASP A 332 22.60 -8.54 -4.86
N PHE A 333 22.33 -9.76 -4.37
CA PHE A 333 21.73 -10.05 -3.07
C PHE A 333 22.73 -10.69 -2.10
N LYS A 334 24.02 -10.35 -2.21
CA LYS A 334 25.09 -10.88 -1.35
C LYS A 334 24.89 -10.65 0.15
N GLY A 335 24.06 -9.68 0.53
CA GLY A 335 23.69 -9.51 1.94
C GLY A 335 22.77 -10.62 2.45
N MET A 336 22.03 -11.32 1.57
CA MET A 336 21.12 -12.41 1.92
C MET A 336 21.80 -13.77 1.91
N SER A 337 22.68 -14.04 0.94
CA SER A 337 23.36 -15.33 0.74
C SER A 337 24.73 -15.12 0.07
N GLU A 338 25.68 -16.02 0.34
CA GLU A 338 26.99 -16.06 -0.33
C GLU A 338 26.91 -16.40 -1.83
N HIS A 339 25.77 -16.92 -2.28
CA HIS A 339 25.57 -17.35 -3.67
C HIS A 339 25.26 -16.17 -4.60
N ASN A 340 26.06 -16.03 -5.66
CA ASN A 340 25.97 -14.93 -6.61
C ASN A 340 24.80 -15.05 -7.62
N ASP A 341 24.08 -16.17 -7.62
CA ASP A 341 22.98 -16.46 -8.55
C ASP A 341 21.59 -16.27 -7.90
N LEU A 342 21.53 -15.72 -6.68
CA LEU A 342 20.26 -15.37 -6.05
C LEU A 342 19.67 -14.12 -6.73
N PHE A 343 18.43 -14.23 -7.22
CA PHE A 343 17.67 -13.12 -7.80
C PHE A 343 16.19 -13.23 -7.43
N LEU A 344 15.48 -12.10 -7.41
CA LEU A 344 14.05 -12.06 -7.14
C LEU A 344 13.30 -12.62 -8.35
N SER A 345 12.77 -13.83 -8.22
CA SER A 345 12.11 -14.51 -9.33
C SER A 345 10.71 -13.95 -9.60
N GLN A 346 9.92 -13.73 -8.54
CA GLN A 346 8.55 -13.23 -8.60
C GLN A 346 8.19 -12.43 -7.35
N VAL A 347 7.26 -11.49 -7.49
CA VAL A 347 6.66 -10.72 -6.38
C VAL A 347 5.15 -10.80 -6.53
N PHE A 348 4.49 -11.50 -5.61
CA PHE A 348 3.03 -11.62 -5.60
C PHE A 348 2.44 -10.69 -4.55
N HIS A 349 1.54 -9.81 -4.99
CA HIS A 349 0.73 -8.97 -4.12
C HIS A 349 -0.74 -9.31 -4.28
N LYS A 350 -1.45 -9.54 -3.18
CA LYS A 350 -2.92 -9.62 -3.20
C LYS A 350 -3.51 -8.87 -2.02
N SER A 351 -4.55 -8.10 -2.31
CA SER A 351 -5.23 -7.31 -1.30
C SER A 351 -6.74 -7.50 -1.40
N PHE A 352 -7.38 -7.48 -0.24
CA PHE A 352 -8.83 -7.64 -0.11
C PHE A 352 -9.39 -6.53 0.77
N VAL A 353 -10.48 -5.91 0.34
CA VAL A 353 -11.26 -4.95 1.13
C VAL A 353 -12.74 -5.17 0.90
N GLU A 354 -13.52 -5.09 1.99
CA GLU A 354 -14.97 -5.15 1.94
C GLU A 354 -15.57 -4.02 2.77
N VAL A 355 -16.14 -3.02 2.11
CA VAL A 355 -16.78 -1.84 2.71
C VAL A 355 -18.29 -2.05 2.81
N ASN A 356 -18.82 -1.91 4.02
CA ASN A 356 -20.23 -2.06 4.36
C ASN A 356 -20.68 -1.05 5.43
N GLU A 357 -21.87 -1.25 5.99
CA GLU A 357 -22.49 -0.29 6.89
C GLU A 357 -21.80 -0.14 8.25
N GLU A 358 -21.18 -1.21 8.75
CA GLU A 358 -20.44 -1.18 10.02
C GLU A 358 -19.06 -0.54 9.87
N GLY A 359 -18.47 -0.65 8.67
CA GLY A 359 -17.07 -0.34 8.42
C GLY A 359 -16.51 -1.07 7.21
N THR A 360 -15.24 -1.45 7.30
CA THR A 360 -14.64 -2.51 6.50
C THR A 360 -14.74 -3.83 7.28
N GLU A 361 -15.54 -4.79 6.79
CA GLU A 361 -15.95 -6.12 7.32
C GLU A 361 -16.50 -6.30 8.77
N ALA A 362 -17.43 -7.25 8.98
CA ALA A 362 -18.53 -7.15 9.97
C ALA A 362 -18.55 -8.13 11.20
N ALA A 363 -19.37 -7.81 12.22
CA ALA A 363 -20.27 -8.67 13.02
C ALA A 363 -21.14 -7.84 14.03
N ALA A 364 -22.45 -8.13 14.06
CA ALA A 364 -23.59 -7.31 14.53
C ALA A 364 -23.65 -6.85 16.01
N ALA A 365 -24.30 -5.67 16.25
CA ALA A 365 -25.50 -5.46 17.11
C ALA A 365 -25.73 -3.98 17.52
N SER A 366 -26.92 -3.46 17.17
CA SER A 366 -27.80 -2.43 17.77
C SER A 366 -27.26 -1.26 18.63
N ALA A 367 -27.57 -0.02 18.21
CA ALA A 367 -28.53 0.89 18.88
C ALA A 367 -28.61 2.22 18.09
N VAL A 368 -29.84 2.65 17.74
CA VAL A 368 -30.09 3.88 16.96
C VAL A 368 -30.48 5.02 17.92
N VAL A 369 -29.83 6.17 17.79
CA VAL A 369 -30.28 7.44 18.37
C VAL A 369 -30.63 8.37 17.20
N VAL A 370 -31.91 8.67 17.02
CA VAL A 370 -32.38 9.62 16.00
C VAL A 370 -32.41 11.01 16.62
N VAL A 371 -31.62 11.94 16.08
CA VAL A 371 -31.76 13.38 16.35
C VAL A 371 -32.15 14.07 15.04
N VAL A 372 -33.37 14.59 14.98
CA VAL A 372 -33.83 15.43 13.86
C VAL A 372 -33.48 16.88 14.16
N ARG A 373 -32.69 17.53 13.29
CA ARG A 373 -32.60 19.01 13.25
C ARG A 373 -32.53 19.54 11.80
N SER A 374 -33.44 20.47 11.55
CA SER A 374 -33.56 21.57 10.56
C SER A 374 -32.57 21.70 9.38
N SER A 375 -33.11 22.23 8.26
CA SER A 375 -32.44 22.47 6.97
C SER A 375 -31.19 23.34 7.04
N LEU A 376 -30.05 22.70 7.25
CA LEU A 376 -28.75 23.20 6.79
C LEU A 376 -28.56 22.78 5.34
N ASN A 377 -27.94 23.62 4.52
CA ASN A 377 -27.54 23.27 3.15
C ASN A 377 -26.55 22.11 3.22
N HIS A 378 -27.03 20.88 3.06
CA HIS A 378 -26.17 19.71 3.06
C HIS A 378 -25.50 19.57 1.69
N VAL A 379 -24.20 19.34 1.68
CA VAL A 379 -23.49 18.99 0.45
C VAL A 379 -23.84 17.55 0.09
N ARG A 380 -24.32 17.32 -1.13
CA ARG A 380 -24.60 15.97 -1.61
C ARG A 380 -23.30 15.33 -2.12
N PHE A 381 -22.82 14.29 -1.45
CA PHE A 381 -21.69 13.47 -1.89
C PHE A 381 -22.21 12.10 -2.30
N LYS A 382 -22.40 11.89 -3.61
CA LYS A 382 -23.01 10.65 -4.13
C LYS A 382 -22.00 9.89 -4.99
N ALA A 383 -21.36 8.87 -4.42
CA ALA A 383 -20.37 8.04 -5.10
C ALA A 383 -21.04 6.99 -6.02
N ASP A 384 -21.80 7.46 -7.01
CA ASP A 384 -22.57 6.63 -7.96
C ASP A 384 -21.90 6.45 -9.32
N HIS A 385 -20.61 6.74 -9.42
CA HIS A 385 -19.78 6.63 -10.61
C HIS A 385 -18.30 6.48 -10.19
N PRO A 386 -17.36 6.18 -11.11
CA PRO A 386 -16.01 5.82 -10.72
C PRO A 386 -15.31 6.88 -9.86
N PHE A 387 -14.63 6.42 -8.82
CA PHE A 387 -13.88 7.27 -7.89
C PHE A 387 -12.54 6.63 -7.53
N LEU A 388 -11.61 7.47 -7.09
CA LEU A 388 -10.41 7.01 -6.40
C LEU A 388 -10.67 7.02 -4.90
N PHE A 389 -10.05 6.10 -4.19
CA PHE A 389 -10.07 6.10 -2.74
C PHE A 389 -8.74 5.62 -2.17
N PHE A 390 -8.46 6.00 -0.94
CA PHE A 390 -7.32 5.49 -0.21
C PHE A 390 -7.62 5.44 1.28
N ILE A 391 -6.93 4.57 2.00
CA ILE A 391 -7.01 4.48 3.46
C ILE A 391 -5.67 4.92 4.00
N ARG A 392 -5.67 5.93 4.86
CA ARG A 392 -4.45 6.45 5.50
C ARG A 392 -4.47 6.21 6.99
N HIS A 393 -3.28 6.08 7.57
CA HIS A 393 -3.06 6.19 8.99
C HIS A 393 -2.83 7.67 9.36
N ASN A 394 -3.77 8.24 10.11
CA ASN A 394 -3.87 9.69 10.31
C ASN A 394 -2.67 10.27 11.06
N LYS A 395 -2.11 9.54 12.03
CA LYS A 395 -0.95 10.02 12.83
C LYS A 395 0.33 10.15 12.01
N THR A 396 0.52 9.30 10.99
CA THR A 396 1.75 9.29 10.17
C THR A 396 1.51 9.77 8.74
N ASN A 397 0.27 10.07 8.37
CA ASN A 397 -0.17 10.31 7.00
C ASN A 397 0.13 9.18 6.00
N SER A 398 0.48 7.98 6.48
CA SER A 398 0.92 6.90 5.61
C SER A 398 -0.26 6.26 4.90
N ILE A 399 -0.18 6.17 3.57
CA ILE A 399 -1.19 5.48 2.75
C ILE A 399 -1.03 3.97 2.93
N LEU A 400 -2.04 3.33 3.54
CA LEU A 400 -2.07 1.90 3.76
C LEU A 400 -2.66 1.15 2.57
N PHE A 401 -3.70 1.73 1.96
CA PHE A 401 -4.37 1.17 0.78
C PHE A 401 -4.66 2.28 -0.22
N PHE A 402 -4.57 1.95 -1.49
CA PHE A 402 -4.95 2.85 -2.58
C PHE A 402 -5.74 2.08 -3.62
N GLY A 403 -6.80 2.70 -4.14
CA GLY A 403 -7.64 2.04 -5.12
C GLY A 403 -8.43 2.97 -6.02
N ARG A 404 -8.87 2.37 -7.12
CA ARG A 404 -9.86 2.90 -8.05
C ARG A 404 -11.03 1.95 -8.10
N PHE A 405 -12.22 2.49 -7.89
CA PHE A 405 -13.47 1.76 -8.00
C PHE A 405 -14.19 2.18 -9.28
N CYS A 406 -14.16 1.33 -10.30
CA CYS A 406 -14.83 1.55 -11.59
C CYS A 406 -16.07 0.67 -11.75
N SER A 407 -16.05 -0.55 -11.20
CA SER A 407 -17.14 -1.50 -11.29
C SER A 407 -17.41 -2.14 -9.92
N PRO A 408 -18.65 -2.06 -9.42
CA PRO A 408 -19.10 -2.76 -8.23
C PRO A 408 -19.33 -4.25 -8.46
#